data_AF-A0A6V7J338-F1
#
_entry.id   AF-A0A6V7J338-F1
#
_cell.length_a   1.000
_cell.length_b   1.000
_cell.length_c   1.000
_cell.angle_alpha   90.00
_cell.angle_beta   90.00
_cell.angle_gamma   90.00
#
_symmetry.space_group_name_H-M   'P 1'
#
loop_
_entity.id
_entity.type
_entity.pdbx_description
1 polymer ?
#
loop_
_entity_poly.entity_id
_entity_poly.type
_entity_poly.pdbx_seq_one_letter_code
_entity_poly.pdbx_strand_id
1 'polypeptide(L)' 'IPNTNVIIEKGTPVYVALPGIHTDPKYFTDPHKFNPDRFDEEKKIESSTFMPFGEGPRMCI' A
#
# COMPACT_ATOMS: atom_id res chain seq x y z
N ILE A 1 16.35 6.55 5.85
CA ILE A 1 15.44 6.37 4.67
C ILE A 1 16.14 6.98 3.47
N PRO A 2 16.08 6.41 2.24
CA PRO A 2 16.77 6.98 1.08
C PRO A 2 16.51 8.49 0.95
N ASN A 3 17.56 9.27 0.67
CA ASN A 3 17.47 10.73 0.51
C ASN A 3 16.99 11.51 1.76
N THR A 4 17.19 10.97 2.97
CA THR A 4 16.85 11.66 4.23
C THR A 4 17.96 11.53 5.28
N ASN A 5 17.98 12.42 6.26
CA ASN A 5 18.84 12.33 7.45
C ASN A 5 18.17 11.54 8.60
N VAL A 6 17.10 10.78 8.32
CA VAL A 6 16.35 10.02 9.33
C VAL A 6 17.09 8.74 9.68
N ILE A 7 17.46 8.61 10.96
CA ILE A 7 18.03 7.41 11.57
C ILE A 7 16.90 6.61 12.22
N ILE A 8 16.84 5.31 11.94
CA ILE A 8 15.90 4.37 12.57
C ILE A 8 16.71 3.54 13.57
N GLU A 9 16.52 3.82 14.86
CA GLU A 9 17.26 3.14 15.93
C GLU A 9 16.90 1.65 16.00
N LYS A 10 17.85 0.85 16.47
CA LYS A 10 17.63 -0.59 16.67
C LYS A 10 16.44 -0.82 17.60
N GLY A 11 15.54 -1.71 17.19
CA GLY A 11 14.32 -2.03 17.94
C GLY A 11 13.13 -1.13 17.63
N THR A 12 13.29 -0.12 16.76
CA THR A 12 12.16 0.69 16.28
C THR A 12 11.24 -0.17 15.41
N PRO A 13 9.94 -0.33 15.76
CA PRO A 13 9.00 -1.03 14.92
C PRO A 13 8.66 -0.19 13.67
N VAL A 14 8.54 -0.87 12.53
CA VAL A 14 8.13 -0.26 11.25
C VAL A 14 6.76 -0.82 10.86
N TYR A 15 5.81 0.06 10.59
CA TYR A 15 4.45 -0.29 10.24
C TYR A 15 4.10 0.19 8.83
N VAL A 16 3.40 -0.64 8.07
CA VAL A 16 2.81 -0.26 6.78
C VAL A 16 1.37 0.15 7.04
N ALA A 17 1.05 1.42 6.76
CA ALA A 17 -0.29 1.97 6.96
C ALA A 17 -1.24 1.57 5.82
N LEU A 18 -1.63 0.28 5.77
CA LEU A 18 -2.46 -0.28 4.69
C LEU A 18 -3.76 0.50 4.46
N PRO A 19 -4.57 0.85 5.49
CA PRO A 19 -5.81 1.60 5.24
C PRO A 19 -5.54 2.96 4.60
N GLY A 20 -4.45 3.62 4.99
CA GLY A 20 -4.05 4.90 4.40
C GLY A 20 -3.75 4.77 2.92
N ILE A 21 -2.93 3.77 2.54
CA ILE A 21 -2.57 3.51 1.15
C ILE A 21 -3.80 3.11 0.32
N HIS A 22 -4.67 2.22 0.84
CA HIS A 22 -5.87 1.75 0.13
C HIS A 22 -6.90 2.85 -0.11
N THR A 23 -6.83 3.95 0.65
CA THR A 23 -7.70 5.12 0.48
C THR A 23 -6.98 6.38 -0.01
N ASP A 24 -5.73 6.27 -0.46
CA ASP A 24 -4.97 7.43 -0.92
C ASP A 24 -5.43 7.83 -2.34
N PRO A 25 -5.92 9.07 -2.55
CA PRO A 25 -6.35 9.55 -3.86
C PRO A 25 -5.22 9.62 -4.90
N LYS A 26 -3.95 9.56 -4.47
CA LYS A 26 -2.80 9.42 -5.35
C LYS A 26 -2.83 8.10 -6.14
N TYR A 27 -3.33 7.03 -5.52
CA TYR A 27 -3.32 5.68 -6.11
C TYR A 27 -4.73 5.24 -6.55
N PHE A 28 -5.78 5.74 -5.92
CA PHE A 28 -7.17 5.35 -6.19
C PHE A 28 -8.09 6.56 -6.38
N THR A 29 -8.55 6.81 -7.60
CA THR A 29 -9.55 7.87 -7.89
C THR A 29 -10.86 7.62 -7.15
N ASP A 30 -11.38 8.64 -6.47
CA ASP A 30 -12.56 8.56 -5.58
C ASP A 30 -12.43 7.44 -4.53
N PRO A 31 -11.37 7.43 -3.71
CA PRO A 31 -10.92 6.22 -3.00
C PRO A 31 -11.98 5.57 -2.11
N HIS A 32 -12.88 6.37 -1.54
CA HIS A 32 -13.97 5.91 -0.66
C HIS A 32 -15.20 5.38 -1.40
N LYS A 33 -15.29 5.56 -2.72
CA LYS A 33 -16.36 4.97 -3.53
C LYS A 33 -16.06 3.49 -3.76
N PHE A 34 -17.01 2.63 -3.43
CA PHE A 34 -16.95 1.22 -3.83
C PHE A 34 -17.04 1.13 -5.36
N ASN A 35 -15.96 0.67 -5.99
CA ASN A 35 -15.84 0.56 -7.44
C ASN A 35 -15.10 -0.74 -7.83
N PRO A 36 -15.83 -1.84 -8.11
CA PRO A 36 -15.24 -3.12 -8.53
C PRO A 36 -14.39 -3.00 -9.79
N ASP A 37 -14.76 -2.12 -10.71
CA ASP A 37 -14.09 -1.92 -11.99
C ASP A 37 -12.62 -1.48 -11.83
N ARG A 38 -12.16 -1.11 -10.63
CA ARG A 38 -10.73 -0.84 -10.35
C ARG A 38 -9.83 -2.05 -10.59
N PHE A 39 -10.41 -3.25 -10.58
CA PHE A 39 -9.70 -4.52 -10.69
C PHE A 39 -9.88 -5.20 -12.05
N ASP A 40 -10.43 -4.49 -13.05
CA ASP A 40 -10.52 -4.98 -14.43
C ASP A 40 -9.12 -5.26 -15.00
N GLU A 41 -8.99 -6.27 -15.86
CA GLU A 41 -7.70 -6.70 -16.44
C GLU A 41 -6.95 -5.59 -17.19
N GLU A 42 -7.68 -4.64 -17.79
CA GLU A 42 -7.11 -3.49 -18.49
C GLU A 42 -6.53 -2.43 -17.54
N LYS A 43 -6.95 -2.42 -16.27
CA LYS A 43 -6.53 -1.45 -15.26
C LYS A 43 -5.43 -2.05 -14.39
N LYS A 44 -4.23 -1.48 -14.50
CA LYS A 44 -3.10 -1.87 -13.65
C LYS A 44 -3.14 -1.09 -12.34
N ILE A 45 -3.23 -1.80 -11.23
CA ILE A 45 -2.99 -1.25 -9.90
C ILE A 45 -1.48 -1.09 -9.71
N GLU A 46 -1.07 0.07 -9.18
CA GLU A 46 0.34 0.34 -8.91
C GLU A 46 0.90 -0.63 -7.86
N SER A 47 2.09 -1.17 -8.09
CA SER A 47 2.69 -2.18 -7.22
C SER A 47 2.80 -1.69 -5.76
N SER A 48 2.55 -2.59 -4.82
CA SER A 48 2.56 -2.31 -3.38
C SER A 48 1.57 -1.22 -2.91
N THR A 49 0.54 -0.88 -3.71
CA THR A 49 -0.54 0.03 -3.30
C THR A 49 -1.84 -0.70 -2.92
N PHE A 50 -1.95 -1.99 -3.23
CA PHE A 50 -3.04 -2.86 -2.78
C PHE A 50 -2.48 -4.19 -2.27
N MET A 51 -2.48 -4.38 -0.95
CA MET A 51 -1.87 -5.53 -0.26
C MET A 51 -2.80 -6.05 0.85
N PRO A 52 -4.02 -6.53 0.51
CA PRO A 52 -5.00 -6.96 1.52
C PRO A 52 -4.54 -8.18 2.33
N PHE A 53 -3.63 -8.98 1.77
CA PHE A 53 -3.07 -10.17 2.41
C PHE A 53 -1.58 -10.03 2.74
N GLY A 54 -1.05 -8.81 2.73
CA GLY A 54 0.38 -8.54 2.80
C GLY A 54 1.10 -8.73 1.47
N GLU A 55 2.44 -8.67 1.52
CA GLU A 55 3.32 -8.87 0.36
C GLU A 55 4.64 -9.54 0.80
N GLY A 56 5.31 -10.20 -0.14
CA GLY A 56 6.62 -10.82 0.09
C GLY A 56 6.55 -12.08 0.97
N PRO A 57 7.65 -12.42 1.69
CA PRO A 57 7.80 -13.70 2.40
C PRO A 57 6.89 -13.86 3.63
N ARG A 58 6.10 -12.84 3.97
CA ARG A 58 5.19 -12.82 5.12
C ARG A 58 3.74 -12.55 4.70
N MET A 59 3.42 -12.71 3.42
CA MET A 59 2.04 -12.72 2.92
C MET A 59 1.26 -13.87 3.59
N CYS A 60 -0.06 -13.70 3.71
CA CYS A 60 -0.97 -14.75 4.18
C CYS A 60 -0.74 -16.08 3.45
N ILE A 61 -0.80 -17.19 4.19
CA ILE A 61 -0.66 -18.58 3.70
C ILE A 61 -2.04 -19.20 3.51
#